data_AF-A0A2N2E1U6-F1
#
_entry.id   AF-A0A2N2E1U6-F1
#
_cell.length_a   1.000
_cell.length_b   1.000
_cell.length_c   1.000
_cell.angle_alpha   90.00
_cell.angle_beta   90.00
_cell.angle_gamma   90.00
#
_symmetry.space_group_name_H-M   'P 1'
#
loop_
_entity.id
_entity.type
_entity.pdbx_description
1 polymer ?
#
loop_
_entity_poly.entity_id
_entity_poly.type
_entity_poly.pdbx_seq_one_letter_code
_entity_poly.pdbx_strand_id
1 'polypeptide(L)'
;MAKKKKRSTYWFVKPLDPFTNESLANQLSKTIDVVETMELQVGDKVIKDLYLVPDYHTVSQLYSGSDRFKFKVFCRQGSHGIVSEWKFGDGQYHKKGTRKPRRQKKNESVV
;
A
#
# COMPACT_ATOMS: atom_id res chain seq x y z
N MET A 1 23.68 -7.28 -21.58
CA MET A 1 22.59 -7.67 -20.66
C MET A 1 22.31 -6.51 -19.71
N ALA A 2 21.17 -5.83 -19.84
CA ALA A 2 20.84 -4.71 -18.94
C ALA A 2 20.49 -5.25 -17.55
N LYS A 3 21.31 -4.93 -16.53
CA LYS A 3 20.98 -5.18 -15.12
C LYS A 3 19.66 -4.45 -14.83
N LYS A 4 18.57 -5.18 -14.61
CA LYS A 4 17.29 -4.61 -14.14
C LYS A 4 17.60 -3.86 -12.84
N LYS A 5 17.60 -2.52 -12.87
CA LYS A 5 17.67 -1.69 -11.66
C LYS A 5 16.54 -2.16 -10.72
N LYS A 6 16.89 -2.62 -9.52
CA LYS A 6 15.91 -2.92 -8.48
C LYS A 6 15.10 -1.64 -8.26
N ARG A 7 13.79 -1.69 -8.50
CA ARG A 7 12.90 -0.56 -8.22
C ARG A 7 12.78 -0.44 -6.71
N SER A 8 13.17 0.71 -6.15
CA SER A 8 12.95 1.01 -4.73
C SER A 8 11.44 1.08 -4.46
N THR A 9 11.00 0.53 -3.34
CA THR A 9 9.62 0.67 -2.87
C THR A 9 9.63 1.68 -1.74
N TYR A 10 8.80 2.71 -1.88
CA TYR A 10 8.59 3.74 -0.87
C TYR A 10 7.31 3.41 -0.10
N TRP A 11 7.37 3.52 1.22
CA TRP A 11 6.27 3.22 2.13
C TRP A 11 5.78 4.49 2.79
N PHE A 12 4.47 4.65 2.87
CA PHE A 12 3.84 5.80 3.49
C PHE A 12 2.79 5.34 4.48
N VAL A 13 2.68 6.03 5.60
CA VAL A 13 1.72 5.71 6.66
C VAL A 13 0.89 6.94 6.97
N LYS A 14 -0.42 6.76 7.00
CA LYS A 14 -1.39 7.79 7.42
C LYS A 14 -2.03 7.37 8.74
N PRO A 15 -1.83 8.09 9.85
CA PRO A 15 -2.62 7.89 11.06
C PRO A 15 -4.07 8.28 10.81
N LEU A 16 -4.99 7.58 11.46
CA LEU A 16 -6.43 7.84 11.42
C LEU A 16 -6.96 8.46 12.72
N ASP A 17 -6.15 8.47 13.78
CA ASP A 17 -6.48 9.11 15.04
C ASP A 17 -5.30 9.95 15.58
N PRO A 18 -5.59 10.92 16.49
CA PRO A 18 -4.55 11.79 17.06
C PRO A 18 -3.51 11.02 17.88
N PHE A 19 -3.94 9.96 18.59
CA PHE A 19 -3.06 9.15 19.42
C PHE A 19 -2.00 8.39 18.61
N THR A 20 -2.41 7.79 17.48
CA THR A 20 -1.50 7.12 16.53
C THR A 20 -0.61 8.15 15.85
N ASN A 21 -1.11 9.35 15.55
CA ASN A 21 -0.31 10.42 14.98
C ASN A 21 0.85 10.82 15.91
N GLU A 22 0.55 11.07 17.19
CA GLU A 22 1.57 11.42 18.18
C GLU A 22 2.56 10.29 18.41
N SER A 23 2.07 9.05 18.52
CA SER A 23 2.92 7.87 18.71
C SER A 23 3.84 7.63 17.51
N LEU A 24 3.34 7.77 16.28
CA LEU A 24 4.12 7.67 15.05
C LEU A 24 5.17 8.78 14.97
N ALA A 25 4.77 10.03 15.21
CA ALA A 25 5.69 11.17 15.20
C ALA A 25 6.84 10.96 16.21
N ASN A 26 6.53 10.49 17.42
CA ASN A 26 7.52 10.17 18.46
C ASN A 26 8.44 8.99 18.12
N GLN A 27 7.96 8.03 17.33
CA GLN A 27 8.76 6.88 16.92
C GLN A 27 9.65 7.22 15.72
N LEU A 28 9.11 7.95 14.75
CA LEU A 28 9.82 8.36 13.54
C LEU A 28 10.87 9.44 13.84
N SER A 29 10.60 10.35 14.78
CA SER A 29 11.59 11.35 15.24
C SER A 29 12.85 10.72 15.85
N LYS A 30 12.75 9.48 16.34
CA LYS A 30 13.90 8.72 16.89
C LYS A 30 14.70 7.99 15.82
N THR A 31 14.14 7.79 14.63
CA THR A 31 14.70 6.90 13.61
C THR A 31 15.07 7.62 12.31
N ILE A 32 14.53 8.81 12.04
CA ILE A 32 14.64 9.47 10.74
C ILE A 32 14.87 10.99 10.91
N ASP A 33 15.88 11.54 10.23
CA ASP A 33 16.17 13.00 10.16
C ASP A 33 15.17 13.79 9.30
N VAL A 34 14.33 13.10 8.52
CA VAL A 34 13.38 13.71 7.57
C VAL A 34 11.97 13.15 7.81
N VAL A 35 11.30 13.68 8.82
CA VAL A 35 9.84 13.55 8.96
C VAL A 35 9.20 14.60 8.07
N GLU A 36 9.21 14.37 6.76
CA GLU A 36 8.40 15.19 5.85
C GLU A 36 6.97 14.69 5.85
N THR A 37 6.09 15.50 6.41
CA THR A 37 4.65 15.39 6.19
C THR A 37 4.39 15.68 4.72
N MET A 38 4.08 14.64 3.93
CA MET A 38 3.88 14.79 2.48
C MET A 38 2.41 14.77 2.09
N GLU A 39 2.07 15.51 1.04
CA GLU A 39 0.84 15.33 0.29
C GLU A 39 1.09 14.36 -0.87
N LEU A 40 0.15 13.45 -1.09
CA LEU A 40 0.36 12.33 -1.99
C LEU A 40 -0.90 12.04 -2.78
N GLN A 41 -0.79 12.13 -4.10
CA GLN A 41 -1.90 11.95 -5.02
C GLN A 41 -2.13 10.46 -5.28
N VAL A 42 -3.30 9.96 -4.89
CA VAL A 42 -3.74 8.58 -5.07
C VAL A 42 -4.97 8.60 -5.98
N GLY A 43 -4.75 8.41 -7.28
CA GLY A 43 -5.78 8.62 -8.30
C GLY A 43 -6.22 10.09 -8.34
N ASP A 44 -7.52 10.34 -8.23
CA ASP A 44 -8.11 11.69 -8.22
C ASP A 44 -8.10 12.34 -6.82
N LYS A 45 -7.62 11.63 -5.79
CA LYS A 45 -7.65 12.09 -4.40
C LYS A 45 -6.27 12.50 -3.92
N VAL A 46 -6.18 13.68 -3.32
CA VAL A 46 -4.97 14.10 -2.59
C VAL A 46 -5.10 13.63 -1.14
N ILE A 47 -4.15 12.81 -0.71
CA ILE A 47 -4.04 12.37 0.68
C ILE A 47 -3.00 13.25 1.35
N LYS A 48 -3.39 13.89 2.45
CA LYS A 48 -2.51 14.68 3.32
C LYS A 48 -2.16 13.92 4.58
N ASP A 49 -1.19 14.43 5.33
CA ASP A 49 -0.75 13.93 6.63
C ASP A 49 -0.18 12.51 6.56
N LEU A 50 0.72 12.29 5.60
CA LEU A 50 1.43 11.03 5.46
C LEU A 50 2.85 11.15 5.98
N TYR A 51 3.27 10.11 6.67
CA TYR A 51 4.64 9.89 7.09
C TYR A 51 5.34 8.97 6.09
N LEU A 52 6.49 9.41 5.57
CA LEU A 52 7.39 8.54 4.83
C LEU A 52 8.09 7.57 5.78
N VAL A 53 8.03 6.29 5.47
CA VAL A 53 8.63 5.21 6.25
C VAL A 53 9.78 4.60 5.45
N PRO A 54 10.97 4.38 6.07
CA PRO A 54 12.18 4.03 5.35
C PRO A 54 12.15 2.60 4.80
N ASP A 55 11.47 1.69 5.50
CA ASP A 55 11.50 0.28 5.17
C ASP A 55 10.22 -0.49 5.55
N TYR A 56 10.13 -1.72 5.05
CA TYR A 56 9.04 -2.64 5.34
C TYR A 56 9.06 -3.13 6.81
N HIS A 57 10.23 -3.16 7.44
CA HIS A 57 10.34 -3.58 8.83
C HIS A 57 9.56 -2.65 9.76
N THR A 58 9.68 -1.34 9.58
CA THR A 58 8.88 -0.36 10.32
C THR A 58 7.38 -0.55 10.07
N VAL A 59 6.97 -0.79 8.81
CA VAL A 59 5.57 -1.11 8.49
C VAL A 59 5.10 -2.37 9.24
N SER A 60 5.91 -3.42 9.27
CA SER A 60 5.60 -4.66 9.99
C SER A 60 5.47 -4.43 11.50
N GLN A 61 6.33 -3.59 12.09
CA GLN A 61 6.24 -3.22 13.50
C GLN A 61 4.95 -2.45 13.79
N LEU A 62 4.53 -1.54 12.91
CA LEU A 62 3.25 -0.85 13.06
C LEU A 62 2.07 -1.82 13.04
N TYR A 63 2.10 -2.79 12.12
CA TYR A 63 1.08 -3.85 12.09
C TYR A 63 1.08 -4.74 13.33
N SER A 64 2.24 -4.97 13.97
CA SER A 64 2.27 -5.69 15.25
C SER A 64 1.55 -4.94 16.39
N GLY A 65 1.38 -3.62 16.25
CA GLY A 65 0.64 -2.77 17.18
C GLY A 65 -0.76 -2.36 16.69
N SER A 66 -1.29 -2.96 15.61
CA SER A 66 -2.55 -2.52 15.00
C SER A 66 -3.78 -2.59 15.91
N ASP A 67 -3.70 -3.37 16.99
CA ASP A 67 -4.76 -3.44 18.00
C ASP A 67 -4.93 -2.12 18.77
N ARG A 68 -3.86 -1.32 18.86
CA ARG A 68 -3.81 -0.04 19.59
C ARG A 68 -3.79 1.18 18.68
N PHE A 69 -3.34 1.00 17.44
CA PHE A 69 -3.08 2.09 16.51
C PHE A 69 -3.95 1.96 15.26
N LYS A 70 -4.62 3.05 14.87
CA LYS A 70 -5.41 3.12 13.65
C LYS A 70 -4.65 3.88 12.58
N PHE A 71 -4.27 3.19 11.52
CA PHE A 71 -3.51 3.77 10.41
C PHE A 71 -3.85 3.10 9.08
N LYS A 72 -3.46 3.75 7.98
CA LYS A 72 -3.43 3.20 6.63
C LYS A 72 -2.02 3.20 6.10
N VAL A 73 -1.66 2.18 5.35
CA VAL A 73 -0.36 2.08 4.68
C VAL A 73 -0.56 2.25 3.18
N PHE A 74 0.36 2.96 2.55
CA PHE A 74 0.43 3.11 1.10
C PHE A 74 1.83 2.73 0.65
N CYS A 75 1.94 2.24 -0.58
CA CYS A 75 3.22 1.95 -1.19
C CYS A 75 3.31 2.51 -2.60
N ARG A 76 4.53 2.89 -3.01
CA ARG A 76 4.87 3.37 -4.34
C ARG A 76 6.11 2.66 -4.85
N GLN A 77 6.06 2.14 -6.08
CA GLN A 77 7.24 1.54 -6.72
C GLN A 77 7.94 2.55 -7.63
N GLY A 78 9.18 2.92 -7.30
CA GLY A 78 9.94 3.97 -7.99
C GLY A 78 9.48 5.38 -7.61
N SER A 79 10.21 6.39 -8.11
CA SER A 79 9.94 7.81 -7.81
C SER A 79 8.61 8.32 -8.37
N HIS A 80 8.20 7.81 -9.54
CA HIS A 80 6.97 8.19 -10.25
C HIS A 80 5.96 7.05 -10.36
N GLY A 81 6.06 6.06 -9.46
CA GLY A 81 5.10 4.96 -9.42
C GLY A 81 3.70 5.42 -9.04
N ILE A 82 2.70 4.66 -9.46
CA ILE A 82 1.34 4.78 -8.92
C ILE A 82 1.39 4.40 -7.45
N VAL A 83 0.73 5.20 -6.62
CA VAL A 83 0.59 4.90 -5.20
C VAL A 83 -0.67 4.09 -5.01
N SER A 84 -0.55 3.00 -4.28
CA SER A 84 -1.68 2.14 -3.90
C SER A 84 -1.75 1.98 -2.38
N GLU A 85 -2.96 1.92 -1.84
CA GLU A 85 -3.18 1.47 -0.46
C GLU A 85 -2.71 0.02 -0.33
N TRP A 86 -1.92 -0.25 0.71
CA TRP A 86 -1.38 -1.56 1.02
C TRP A 86 -1.99 -2.07 2.32
N LYS A 87 -2.31 -3.37 2.35
CA LYS A 87 -2.88 -4.04 3.52
C LYS A 87 -2.11 -5.32 3.82
N PHE A 88 -1.79 -5.51 5.10
CA PHE A 88 -1.18 -6.74 5.57
C PHE A 88 -2.16 -7.91 5.41
N GLY A 89 -1.70 -9.02 4.82
CA GLY A 89 -2.54 -10.20 4.59
C GLY A 89 -3.47 -10.13 3.38
N ASP A 90 -3.49 -9.02 2.61
CA ASP A 90 -4.08 -9.04 1.27
C ASP A 90 -3.15 -9.85 0.35
N GLY A 91 -3.28 -11.17 0.40
CA GLY A 91 -2.81 -12.12 -0.62
C GLY A 91 -3.50 -11.91 -1.97
N GLN A 92 -4.05 -10.73 -2.23
CA GLN A 92 -4.78 -10.37 -3.44
C GLN A 92 -3.84 -9.76 -4.47
N TYR A 93 -2.82 -10.53 -4.89
CA TYR A 93 -2.48 -10.58 -6.30
C TYR A 93 -3.66 -11.23 -7.06
N HIS A 94 -4.84 -10.61 -7.02
CA HIS A 94 -5.92 -10.99 -7.93
C HIS A 94 -5.49 -10.53 -9.32
N LYS A 95 -4.89 -11.48 -10.04
CA LYS A 95 -4.93 -11.55 -11.50
C LYS A 95 -6.38 -11.27 -11.90
N LYS A 96 -6.72 -10.02 -12.26
CA LYS A 96 -7.90 -9.72 -13.07
C LYS A 96 -7.63 -10.22 -14.50
N GLY A 97 -7.47 -11.54 -14.63
CA GLY A 97 -7.60 -12.26 -15.89
C GLY A 97 -9.09 -12.46 -16.10
N THR A 98 -9.70 -11.57 -16.86
CA THR A 98 -11.07 -11.69 -17.36
C THR A 98 -11.18 -12.92 -18.26
N ARG A 99 -11.46 -14.09 -17.67
CA ARG A 99 -11.93 -15.25 -18.42
C ARG A 99 -13.42 -15.06 -18.73
N LYS A 100 -13.72 -14.64 -19.97
CA LYS A 100 -15.09 -14.69 -20.52
C LYS A 100 -15.66 -16.10 -20.32
N PRO A 101 -16.92 -16.27 -19.88
CA PRO A 101 -17.55 -17.58 -19.89
C PRO A 101 -17.72 -18.05 -21.34
N ARG A 102 -17.07 -19.17 -21.68
CA ARG A 102 -17.19 -19.86 -22.97
C ARG A 102 -18.57 -20.55 -22.97
N ARG A 103 -19.56 -19.92 -23.60
CA ARG A 103 -20.91 -20.48 -23.82
C ARG A 103 -20.77 -21.86 -24.49
N GLN A 104 -21.13 -22.92 -23.78
CA GLN A 104 -21.24 -24.26 -24.36
C GLN A 104 -22.51 -24.30 -25.21
N LYS A 105 -22.35 -24.62 -26.50
CA LYS A 105 -23.45 -25.06 -27.35
C LYS A 105 -23.96 -26.39 -26.80
N LYS A 106 -25.20 -26.44 -26.32
CA LYS A 106 -25.88 -27.71 -26.11
C LYS A 106 -26.68 -28.00 -27.38
N ASN A 107 -26.22 -29.01 -28.12
CA ASN A 107 -26.99 -29.67 -29.14
C ASN A 107 -28.09 -30.46 -28.43
N GLU A 108 -29.33 -30.33 -28.87
CA GLU A 108 -30.36 -31.32 -28.59
C GLU A 108 -31.16 -31.49 -29.89
N SER A 109 -31.07 -32.69 -30.43
CA SER A 109 -31.75 -33.15 -31.63
C SER A 109 -32.72 -34.25 -31.21
N VAL A 110 -33.88 -34.29 -31.90
CA VAL A 110 -34.79 -35.44 -32.04
C VAL A 110 -35.56 -35.85 -30.77
N VAL A 111 -36.88 -35.63 -30.74
CA VAL A 111 -37.96 -36.56 -31.21
C VAL A 111 -39.18 -35.72 -31.57
#